data_AF-A0A937UHZ7-F1
#
_entry.id   AF-A0A937UHZ7-F1
#
_cell.length_a   1.000
_cell.length_b   1.000
_cell.length_c   1.000
_cell.angle_alpha   90.00
_cell.angle_beta   90.00
_cell.angle_gamma   90.00
#
_symmetry.space_group_name_H-M   'P 1'
#
loop_
_entity.id
_entity.type
_entity.pdbx_description
1 polymer ?
#
loop_
_entity_poly.entity_id
_entity_poly.type
_entity_poly.pdbx_seq_one_letter_code
_entity_poly.pdbx_strand_id
1 'polypeptide(L)' 'MLTASELANRLQCSERTIWRMVRKGLPAHRISDRLVRFDAIVVDDWLKNQRRVEPD' A
#
# COMPACT_ATOMS: atom_id res chain seq x y z
N MET A 1 7.00 5.37 -8.89
CA MET A 1 6.01 5.64 -7.81
C MET A 1 4.60 5.58 -8.40
N LEU A 2 3.74 4.74 -7.84
CA LEU A 2 2.36 4.45 -8.24
C LEU A 2 1.35 5.35 -7.50
N THR A 3 0.21 5.62 -8.12
CA THR A 3 -0.98 6.17 -7.44
C THR A 3 -1.74 5.09 -6.66
N ALA A 4 -2.73 5.50 -5.86
CA ALA A 4 -3.61 4.57 -5.15
C ALA A 4 -4.34 3.62 -6.12
N SER A 5 -4.83 4.15 -7.26
CA SER A 5 -5.54 3.38 -8.27
C SER A 5 -4.62 2.39 -9.00
N GLU A 6 -3.40 2.79 -9.34
CA GLU A 6 -2.42 1.89 -9.95
C GLU A 6 -1.98 0.78 -8.99
N LEU A 7 -1.78 1.11 -7.71
CA LEU A 7 -1.45 0.12 -6.69
C LEU A 7 -2.62 -0.85 -6.46
N ALA A 8 -3.85 -0.32 -6.43
CA ALA A 8 -5.08 -1.10 -6.32
C ALA A 8 -5.19 -2.12 -7.47
N ASN A 9 -4.98 -1.67 -8.71
CA ASN A 9 -4.96 -2.57 -9.88
C ASN A 9 -3.87 -3.63 -9.78
N ARG A 10 -2.67 -3.25 -9.35
CA ARG A 10 -1.54 -4.18 -9.20
C ARG A 10 -1.80 -5.25 -8.15
N LEU A 11 -2.41 -4.87 -7.03
CA LEU A 11 -2.77 -5.77 -5.93
C LEU A 11 -4.13 -6.44 -6.14
N GLN A 12 -4.79 -6.22 -7.28
CA GLN A 12 -6.13 -6.70 -7.61
C GLN A 12 -7.15 -6.44 -6.48
N CYS A 13 -7.09 -5.24 -5.91
CA CYS A 13 -7.90 -4.80 -4.80
C CYS A 13 -8.59 -3.47 -5.12
N SER A 14 -9.58 -3.07 -4.32
CA SER A 14 -10.19 -1.74 -4.44
C SER A 14 -9.29 -0.66 -3.83
N GLU A 15 -9.39 0.58 -4.32
CA GLU A 15 -8.69 1.74 -3.73
C GLU A 15 -9.03 1.93 -2.25
N ARG A 16 -10.27 1.63 -1.86
CA ARG A 16 -10.71 1.64 -0.45
C ARG A 16 -9.85 0.71 0.42
N THR A 17 -9.42 -0.43 -0.12
CA THR A 17 -8.51 -1.36 0.57
C THR A 17 -7.14 -0.74 0.74
N ILE A 18 -6.60 -0.07 -0.29
CA ILE A 18 -5.34 0.66 -0.20
C ILE A 18 -5.39 1.71 0.90
N TRP A 19 -6.42 2.55 0.95
CA TRP A 19 -6.59 3.55 2.02
C TRP A 19 -6.72 2.92 3.41
N ARG A 20 -7.36 1.76 3.52
CA ARG A 20 -7.41 0.99 4.77
C ARG A 20 -6.02 0.49 5.16
N MET A 21 -5.21 0.01 4.21
CA MET A 21 -3.83 -0.41 4.45
C MET A 21 -2.94 0.78 4.85
N VAL A 22 -3.12 1.95 4.24
CA VAL A 22 -2.43 3.19 4.66
C VAL A 22 -2.70 3.50 6.12
N ARG A 23 -3.95 3.37 6.58
CA ARG A 23 -4.29 3.52 8.01
C ARG A 23 -3.66 2.46 8.92
N LYS A 24 -3.31 1.29 8.37
CA LYS A 24 -2.59 0.22 9.07
C LYS A 24 -1.06 0.37 9.01
N GLY A 25 -0.55 1.41 8.34
CA GLY A 25 0.90 1.67 8.23
C GLY A 25 1.53 1.26 6.89
N LEU A 26 0.74 1.08 5.83
CA LEU A 26 1.29 0.87 4.48
C LEU A 26 2.22 2.04 4.10
N PRO A 27 3.46 1.75 3.66
CA PRO A 27 4.42 2.78 3.28
C PRO A 27 3.90 3.59 2.09
N ALA A 28 3.76 4.89 2.31
CA ALA A 28 3.18 5.81 1.36
C ALA A 28 3.90 7.16 1.42
N HIS A 29 4.31 7.68 0.26
CA HIS A 29 4.93 8.98 0.11
C HIS A 29 3.85 10.04 -0.09
N ARG A 30 3.64 10.89 0.92
CA ARG A 30 2.78 12.06 0.80
C ARG A 30 3.52 13.16 0.04
N ILE A 31 3.06 13.47 -1.17
CA ILE A 31 3.55 14.59 -1.98
C ILE A 31 2.80 15.87 -1.63
N SER A 32 1.52 15.75 -1.28
CA SER A 32 0.67 16.85 -0.80
C SER A 32 -0.44 16.29 0.09
N ASP A 33 -1.25 17.17 0.71
CA ASP A 33 -2.36 16.80 1.59
C ASP A 33 -3.32 15.78 0.94
N ARG A 34 -3.54 15.91 -0.37
CA ARG A 34 -4.43 15.03 -1.16
C ARG A 34 -3.70 14.08 -2.10
N LEU A 35 -2.37 14.14 -2.18
CA LEU A 35 -1.61 13.38 -3.16
C LEU A 35 -0.63 12.44 -2.47
N VAL A 36 -0.92 11.14 -2.58
CA VAL A 36 -0.10 10.07 -2.03
C VAL A 36 0.39 9.20 -3.15
N ARG A 37 1.67 8.83 -3.12
CA ARG A 37 2.27 7.87 -4.02
C ARG A 37 2.94 6.73 -3.30
N PHE A 38 3.03 5.59 -3.99
CA PHE A 38 3.48 4.34 -3.44
C PHE A 38 4.69 3.84 -4.21
N ASP A 39 5.71 3.38 -3.50
CA ASP A 39 6.78 2.65 -4.14
C ASP A 39 6.40 1.17 -4.21
N ALA A 40 6.40 0.58 -5.41
CA ALA A 40 5.97 -0.79 -5.60
C ALA A 40 6.87 -1.79 -4.87
N ILE A 41 8.18 -1.51 -4.81
CA ILE A 41 9.16 -2.40 -4.15
C ILE A 41 8.96 -2.35 -2.65
N VAL A 42 8.81 -1.15 -2.08
CA VAL A 42 8.62 -0.96 -0.64
C VAL A 42 7.28 -1.53 -0.17
N VAL A 43 6.21 -1.35 -0.96
CA VAL A 43 4.90 -1.94 -0.66
C VAL A 43 4.96 -3.47 -0.70
N ASP A 44 5.61 -4.05 -1.71
CA ASP A 44 5.75 -5.51 -1.82
C ASP A 44 6.53 -6.10 -0.63
N ASP A 45 7.63 -5.44 -0.22
CA ASP A 45 8.39 -5.82 0.97
C ASP A 45 7.55 -5.74 2.26
N TRP A 46 6.81 -4.65 2.43
CA TRP A 46 5.90 -4.49 3.57
C TRP A 46 4.82 -5.57 3.62
N LEU A 47 4.24 -5.92 2.47
CA LEU A 47 3.24 -7.00 2.37
C LEU A 47 3.84 -8.37 2.70
N LYS A 48 5.07 -8.65 2.24
CA LYS A 48 5.80 -9.87 2.60
C LYS A 48 6.06 -9.96 4.10
N ASN A 49 6.43 -8.84 4.73
CA ASN A 49 6.66 -8.78 6.16
C ASN A 49 5.36 -8.91 6.97
N GLN A 50 4.22 -8.37 6.49
CA GLN A 50 2.91 -8.58 7.13
C GLN A 50 2.49 -10.05 7.12
N ARG A 51 2.71 -10.77 6.01
CA ARG A 51 2.38 -12.21 5.91
C ARG A 51 3.18 -13.10 6.85
N ARG A 52 4.36 -12.68 7.30
CA ARG A 52 5.19 -13.44 8.25
C ARG A 52 4.70 -13.36 9.71
N VAL A 53 3.76 -12.45 10.03
CA VAL A 53 3.31 -12.18 11.40
C VAL A 53 1.99 -12.90 11.73
N GLU A 54 1.55 -13.84 10.89
CA GLU A 54 0.41 -14.71 11.21
C GLU A 54 0.96 -16.10 11.64
N PRO A 55 1.29 -16.32 12.93
CA PRO A 55 1.43 -17.67 13.45
C PRO A 55 0.04 -18.30 13.59
N ASP A 56 -0.06 -19.56 13.14
CA ASP A 56 -1.19 -20.49 13.31
C ASP A 56 -1.75 -20.52 14.75
#